data_AF-A0A316ZDS2-F1
#
_entry.id   AF-A0A316ZDS2-F1
#
_cell.length_a   1.000
_cell.length_b   1.000
_cell.length_c   1.000
_cell.angle_alpha   90.00
_cell.angle_beta   90.00
_cell.angle_gamma   90.00
#
_symmetry.space_group_name_H-M   'P 1'
#
loop_
_entity.id
_entity.type
_entity.pdbx_description
1 polymer ?
#
loop_
_entity_poly.entity_id
_entity_poly.type
_entity_poly.pdbx_seq_one_letter_code
_entity_poly.pdbx_strand_id
1 'polypeptide(L)'
;MPRRIAQTLPSTLSRLLQGNYLKQAPLVLPVLALHPPAPLPPRAAVPRADLPQLAAPSLAPRKIVYLEDRVRRRFFHDHPWETARPRSLTEAEKTKEVMSKPGVVDLRNWGPNPSAEDVVSCVVALHKSEGISLSTAYHHTLSTFYALRAAHEHARRAAVAEAVAFGATF
;
A
#
# COMPACT_ATOMS: atom_id res chain seq x y z
N MET A 1 6.19 -11.45 -40.63
CA MET A 1 7.30 -11.50 -39.66
C MET A 1 6.91 -12.44 -38.52
N PRO A 2 7.64 -13.53 -38.24
CA PRO A 2 7.33 -14.42 -37.13
C PRO A 2 7.43 -13.65 -35.81
N ARG A 3 6.46 -13.84 -34.90
CA ARG A 3 6.49 -13.23 -33.57
C ARG A 3 7.66 -13.84 -32.80
N ARG A 4 8.62 -13.01 -32.40
CA ARG A 4 9.75 -13.43 -31.55
C ARG A 4 9.22 -13.59 -30.11
N ILE A 5 8.90 -14.81 -29.72
CA ILE A 5 8.41 -15.14 -28.37
C ILE A 5 9.57 -15.77 -27.60
N ALA A 6 9.93 -15.23 -26.44
CA ALA A 6 11.03 -15.77 -25.63
C ALA A 6 10.82 -17.25 -25.24
N GLN A 7 9.56 -17.69 -25.15
CA GLN A 7 9.20 -19.08 -24.85
C GLN A 7 9.58 -20.07 -25.94
N THR A 8 9.69 -19.63 -27.20
CA THR A 8 10.08 -20.51 -28.31
C THR A 8 11.60 -20.64 -28.44
N LEU A 9 12.38 -19.92 -27.63
CA LEU A 9 13.84 -19.94 -27.68
C LEU A 9 14.43 -21.37 -27.56
N PRO A 10 14.12 -22.18 -26.53
CA PRO A 10 14.69 -23.52 -26.41
C PRO A 10 14.33 -24.44 -27.57
N SER A 11 13.08 -24.38 -28.06
CA SER A 11 12.64 -25.18 -29.21
C SER A 11 13.28 -24.73 -30.52
N THR A 12 13.48 -23.42 -30.72
CA THR A 12 14.20 -22.89 -31.89
C THR A 12 15.68 -23.26 -31.89
N LEU A 13 16.37 -23.18 -30.75
CA LEU A 13 17.77 -23.61 -30.65
C LEU A 13 17.94 -25.11 -30.86
N SER A 14 17.06 -25.91 -30.26
CA SER A 14 17.02 -27.36 -30.50
C SER A 14 16.84 -27.67 -31.99
N ARG A 15 15.93 -26.97 -32.66
CA ARG A 15 15.69 -27.11 -34.11
C ARG A 15 16.90 -26.69 -34.96
N LEU A 16 17.60 -25.62 -34.58
CA LEU A 16 18.80 -25.17 -35.28
C LEU A 16 19.99 -26.14 -35.11
N LEU A 17 20.11 -26.77 -33.94
CA LEU A 17 21.10 -27.83 -33.72
C LEU A 17 20.77 -29.09 -34.53
N GLN A 18 19.50 -29.52 -34.53
CA GLN A 18 19.05 -30.67 -35.33
C GLN A 18 19.25 -30.45 -36.83
N GLY A 19 19.05 -29.21 -37.30
CA GLY A 19 19.28 -28.84 -38.71
C GLY A 19 20.75 -28.58 -39.06
N ASN A 20 21.70 -28.85 -38.16
CA ASN A 20 23.13 -28.57 -38.33
C ASN A 20 23.47 -27.10 -38.68
N TYR A 21 22.57 -26.16 -38.37
CA TYR A 21 22.83 -24.71 -38.55
C TYR A 21 23.72 -24.15 -37.44
N LEU A 22 23.65 -24.75 -36.24
CA LEU A 22 24.55 -24.48 -35.13
C LEU A 22 25.54 -25.64 -34.98
N LYS A 23 26.84 -25.33 -35.07
CA LYS A 23 27.92 -26.33 -34.95
C LYS A 23 28.11 -26.84 -33.52
N GLN A 24 27.75 -26.02 -32.53
CA GLN A 24 27.91 -26.33 -31.10
C GLN A 24 26.65 -25.93 -30.35
N ALA A 25 26.26 -26.74 -29.37
CA ALA A 25 25.15 -26.41 -28.49
C ALA A 25 25.53 -25.23 -27.59
N PRO A 26 24.71 -24.16 -27.54
CA PRO A 26 24.97 -23.05 -26.64
C PRO A 26 24.77 -23.48 -25.18
N LEU A 27 25.65 -22.99 -24.30
CA LEU A 27 25.67 -23.32 -22.87
C LEU A 27 24.33 -23.03 -22.15
N VAL A 28 23.54 -22.10 -22.70
CA VAL A 28 22.26 -21.67 -22.14
C VAL A 28 21.13 -22.70 -22.36
N LEU A 29 21.22 -23.55 -23.39
CA LEU A 29 20.18 -24.53 -23.73
C LEU A 29 19.85 -25.49 -22.58
N PRO A 30 20.80 -26.20 -21.95
CA PRO A 30 20.49 -27.11 -20.84
C PRO A 30 19.85 -26.39 -19.65
N VAL A 31 20.27 -25.16 -19.34
CA VAL A 31 19.70 -24.35 -18.26
C VAL A 31 18.24 -23.98 -18.55
N LEU A 32 17.94 -23.56 -19.80
CA LEU A 32 16.58 -23.24 -20.23
C LEU A 32 15.66 -24.47 -20.29
N ALA A 33 16.21 -25.66 -20.57
CA ALA A 33 15.45 -26.90 -20.54
C ALA A 33 15.06 -27.29 -19.10
N LEU A 34 15.94 -27.04 -18.12
CA LEU A 34 15.67 -27.27 -16.70
C LEU A 34 14.72 -26.23 -16.08
N HIS A 35 14.79 -24.98 -16.53
CA HIS A 35 13.98 -23.87 -16.03
C HIS A 35 13.22 -23.19 -17.18
N PRO A 36 12.14 -23.80 -17.70
CA PRO A 36 11.38 -23.22 -18.79
C PRO A 36 10.70 -21.91 -18.37
N PRO A 37 10.62 -20.90 -19.25
CA PRO A 37 9.89 -19.68 -18.96
C PRO A 37 8.39 -19.96 -18.77
N ALA A 38 7.76 -19.27 -17.83
CA ALA A 38 6.32 -19.41 -17.58
C ALA A 38 5.51 -19.10 -18.86
N PRO A 39 4.48 -19.91 -19.21
CA PRO A 39 3.62 -19.65 -20.36
C PRO A 39 2.88 -18.32 -20.17
N LEU A 40 2.67 -17.58 -21.27
CA LEU A 40 1.95 -16.32 -21.20
C LEU A 40 0.48 -16.68 -21.00
N PRO A 41 -0.17 -16.25 -19.90
CA PRO A 41 -1.57 -16.55 -19.69
C PRO A 41 -2.39 -15.90 -20.81
N PRO A 42 -3.48 -16.55 -21.27
CA PRO A 42 -4.42 -15.89 -22.17
C PRO A 42 -5.00 -14.66 -21.48
N ARG A 43 -5.43 -13.67 -22.26
CA ARG A 43 -6.09 -12.48 -21.72
C ARG A 43 -7.41 -12.91 -21.08
N ALA A 44 -7.39 -13.09 -19.75
CA ALA A 44 -8.51 -13.55 -18.97
C ALA A 44 -9.23 -12.36 -18.33
N ALA A 45 -10.56 -12.44 -18.28
CA ALA A 45 -11.34 -11.55 -17.43
C ALA A 45 -11.22 -11.98 -15.97
N VAL A 46 -11.15 -11.01 -15.05
CA VAL A 46 -11.25 -11.28 -13.62
C VAL A 46 -12.71 -11.61 -13.29
N PRO A 47 -13.06 -12.76 -12.69
CA PRO A 47 -14.45 -13.05 -12.31
C PRO A 47 -14.99 -11.99 -11.33
N ARG A 48 -16.31 -11.76 -11.34
CA ARG A 48 -17.03 -10.95 -10.33
C ARG A 48 -18.00 -11.87 -9.62
N ALA A 49 -18.05 -11.82 -8.29
CA ALA A 49 -19.16 -12.37 -7.53
C ALA A 49 -20.43 -11.51 -7.69
N ASP A 50 -20.26 -10.20 -7.90
CA ASP A 50 -21.35 -9.22 -7.70
C ASP A 50 -22.11 -8.82 -8.99
N LEU A 51 -21.74 -9.33 -10.17
CA LEU A 51 -22.43 -8.98 -11.42
C LEU A 51 -23.09 -10.18 -12.09
N PRO A 52 -24.30 -9.99 -12.67
CA PRO A 52 -24.95 -11.02 -13.46
C PRO A 52 -24.09 -11.39 -14.68
N GLN A 53 -24.01 -12.68 -14.98
CA GLN A 53 -23.15 -13.29 -16.00
C GLN A 53 -23.45 -12.87 -17.45
N LEU A 54 -24.49 -12.04 -17.66
CA LEU A 54 -25.03 -11.68 -18.97
C LEU A 54 -24.20 -10.64 -19.74
N ALA A 55 -23.28 -9.92 -19.08
CA ALA A 55 -22.43 -8.93 -19.74
C ALA A 55 -21.03 -9.51 -20.02
N ALA A 56 -20.54 -9.35 -21.26
CA ALA A 56 -19.17 -9.70 -21.62
C ALA A 56 -18.19 -9.04 -20.64
N PRO A 57 -17.34 -9.82 -19.95
CA PRO A 57 -16.54 -9.27 -18.88
C PRO A 57 -15.40 -8.40 -19.44
N SER A 58 -15.22 -7.21 -18.86
CA SER A 58 -14.15 -6.30 -19.28
C SER A 58 -12.78 -6.93 -19.05
N LEU A 59 -11.94 -6.89 -20.09
CA LEU A 59 -10.56 -7.36 -20.08
C LEU A 59 -9.56 -6.26 -19.64
N ALA A 60 -10.05 -5.12 -19.16
CA ALA A 60 -9.23 -4.06 -18.60
C ALA A 60 -8.93 -4.35 -17.12
N PRO A 61 -7.74 -3.96 -16.61
CA PRO A 61 -7.44 -4.07 -15.19
C PRO A 61 -8.41 -3.23 -14.36
N ARG A 62 -8.76 -3.72 -13.17
CA ARG A 62 -9.69 -3.03 -12.28
C ARG A 62 -8.97 -1.98 -11.45
N LYS A 63 -9.69 -0.91 -11.14
CA LYS A 63 -9.25 0.07 -10.15
C LYS A 63 -9.28 -0.58 -8.76
N ILE A 64 -8.15 -0.54 -8.06
CA ILE A 64 -8.03 -0.96 -6.67
C ILE A 64 -8.64 0.16 -5.81
N VAL A 65 -9.60 -0.18 -4.95
CA VAL A 65 -10.30 0.78 -4.09
C VAL A 65 -10.35 0.20 -2.68
N TYR A 66 -9.96 1.02 -1.71
CA TYR A 66 -9.95 0.67 -0.30
C TYR A 66 -11.00 1.48 0.48
N LEU A 67 -11.43 0.97 1.63
CA LEU A 67 -12.36 1.70 2.50
C LEU A 67 -11.68 2.93 3.12
N GLU A 68 -10.41 2.76 3.43
CA GLU A 68 -9.46 3.74 3.92
C GLU A 68 -9.41 4.99 3.01
N ASP A 69 -9.56 4.82 1.69
CA ASP A 69 -9.53 5.93 0.73
C ASP A 69 -10.68 6.91 0.93
N ARG A 70 -11.85 6.44 1.39
CA ARG A 70 -12.97 7.32 1.70
C ARG A 70 -12.67 8.18 2.93
N VAL A 71 -12.07 7.57 3.95
CA VAL A 71 -11.66 8.26 5.18
C VAL A 71 -10.57 9.28 4.88
N ARG A 72 -9.54 8.92 4.10
CA ARG A 72 -8.46 9.83 3.69
C ARG A 72 -9.00 11.08 3.00
N ARG A 73 -9.87 10.90 2.00
CA ARG A 73 -10.46 12.03 1.27
C ARG A 73 -11.21 12.97 2.21
N ARG A 74 -12.00 12.41 3.12
CA ARG A 74 -12.74 13.22 4.10
C ARG A 74 -11.80 13.93 5.07
N PHE A 75 -10.80 13.22 5.59
CA PHE A 75 -9.85 13.75 6.55
C PHE A 75 -9.07 14.94 6.00
N PHE A 76 -8.46 14.82 4.82
CA PHE A 76 -7.69 15.92 4.23
C PHE A 76 -8.55 17.05 3.68
N HIS A 77 -9.81 16.78 3.33
CA HIS A 77 -10.78 17.83 3.02
C HIS A 77 -11.08 18.69 4.26
N ASP A 78 -11.32 18.05 5.40
CA ASP A 78 -11.65 18.76 6.65
C ASP A 78 -10.39 19.39 7.29
N HIS A 79 -9.19 18.86 7.00
CA HIS A 79 -7.90 19.33 7.54
C HIS A 79 -6.88 19.67 6.44
N PRO A 80 -7.06 20.77 5.68
CA PRO A 80 -6.14 21.13 4.62
C PRO A 80 -4.69 21.32 5.11
N TRP A 81 -4.51 21.87 6.32
CA TRP A 81 -3.17 22.12 6.87
C TRP A 81 -2.41 20.86 7.29
N GLU A 82 -3.08 19.71 7.43
CA GLU A 82 -2.38 18.43 7.65
C GLU A 82 -1.63 17.99 6.39
N THR A 83 -2.00 18.46 5.18
CA THR A 83 -1.22 18.19 3.96
C THR A 83 0.11 18.94 3.93
N ALA A 84 0.23 20.03 4.70
CA ALA A 84 1.47 20.79 4.79
C ALA A 84 2.50 20.13 5.74
N ARG A 85 2.10 19.13 6.53
CA ARG A 85 3.05 18.41 7.39
C ARG A 85 3.97 17.53 6.53
N PRO A 86 5.30 17.67 6.66
CA PRO A 86 6.24 16.90 5.84
C PRO A 86 6.12 15.42 6.16
N ARG A 87 6.12 14.59 5.12
CA ARG A 87 6.04 13.13 5.23
C ARG A 87 6.93 12.47 4.18
N SER A 88 7.73 11.49 4.61
CA SER A 88 8.48 10.67 3.67
C SER A 88 7.59 9.61 3.02
N LEU A 89 7.67 9.50 1.70
CA LEU A 89 7.03 8.45 0.90
C LEU A 89 8.00 7.30 0.59
N THR A 90 9.26 7.41 0.98
CA THR A 90 10.24 6.33 0.81
C THR A 90 9.87 5.18 1.73
N GLU A 91 9.61 4.02 1.15
CA GLU A 91 9.39 2.79 1.90
C GLU A 91 10.67 2.38 2.64
N ALA A 92 10.53 1.89 3.87
CA ALA A 92 11.65 1.31 4.61
C ALA A 92 11.88 -0.15 4.19
N GLU A 93 13.08 -0.69 4.41
CA GLU A 93 13.41 -2.10 4.10
C GLU A 93 12.43 -3.11 4.71
N LYS A 94 11.84 -2.75 5.86
CA LYS A 94 10.76 -3.49 6.49
C LYS A 94 9.49 -2.68 6.41
N THR A 95 8.46 -3.25 5.78
CA THR A 95 7.10 -2.74 5.88
C THR A 95 6.74 -2.72 7.36
N LYS A 96 6.51 -1.53 7.93
CA LYS A 96 5.89 -1.43 9.23
C LYS A 96 4.50 -2.03 9.05
N GLU A 97 4.26 -3.20 9.62
CA GLU A 97 2.90 -3.70 9.74
C GLU A 97 2.11 -2.59 10.44
N VAL A 98 1.09 -2.06 9.76
CA VAL A 98 0.14 -1.13 10.37
C VAL A 98 -0.26 -1.80 11.67
N MET A 99 0.01 -1.16 12.81
CA MET A 99 -0.19 -1.75 14.14
C MET A 99 -1.69 -1.98 14.38
N SER A 100 -2.25 -2.99 13.73
CA SER A 100 -3.53 -3.57 14.04
C SER A 100 -3.31 -4.47 15.25
N LYS A 101 -2.89 -3.88 16.38
CA LYS A 101 -2.86 -4.61 17.64
C LYS A 101 -4.32 -4.96 17.96
N PRO A 102 -4.68 -6.25 18.02
CA PRO A 102 -6.04 -6.63 18.36
C PRO A 102 -6.39 -6.09 19.75
N GLY A 103 -7.46 -5.30 19.84
CA GLY A 103 -7.97 -4.74 21.10
C GLY A 103 -7.54 -3.32 21.43
N VAL A 104 -6.76 -2.65 20.59
CA VAL A 104 -6.37 -1.25 20.79
C VAL A 104 -7.30 -0.31 20.02
N VAL A 105 -8.30 0.19 20.72
CA VAL A 105 -9.38 1.05 20.20
C VAL A 105 -8.92 2.51 20.07
N ASP A 106 -8.05 2.97 20.97
CA ASP A 106 -7.69 4.38 21.06
C ASP A 106 -6.43 4.77 20.30
N LEU A 107 -6.51 5.93 19.63
CA LEU A 107 -5.39 6.55 18.90
C LEU A 107 -4.18 6.86 19.81
N ARG A 108 -4.40 7.03 21.12
CA ARG A 108 -3.33 7.30 22.11
C ARG A 108 -2.26 6.21 22.16
N ASN A 109 -2.66 4.96 21.88
CA ASN A 109 -1.78 3.80 21.93
C ASN A 109 -0.89 3.67 20.69
N TRP A 110 -1.10 4.51 19.67
CA TRP A 110 -0.33 4.55 18.43
C TRP A 110 0.90 5.45 18.54
N GLY A 111 0.92 6.34 19.53
CA GLY A 111 2.06 7.19 19.85
C GLY A 111 1.64 8.63 20.22
N PRO A 112 2.60 9.44 20.69
CA PRO A 112 2.34 10.79 21.17
C PRO A 112 2.04 11.79 20.03
N ASN A 113 2.50 11.53 18.81
CA ASN A 113 2.30 12.39 17.64
C ASN A 113 1.77 11.55 16.46
N PRO A 114 0.47 11.20 16.45
CA PRO A 114 -0.11 10.39 15.39
C PRO A 114 -0.07 11.11 14.04
N SER A 115 0.14 10.32 12.99
CA SER A 115 0.04 10.74 11.59
C SER A 115 -1.40 10.61 11.07
N ALA A 116 -1.67 11.21 9.92
CA ALA A 116 -2.96 11.08 9.26
C ALA A 116 -3.33 9.61 8.93
N GLU A 117 -2.35 8.76 8.60
CA GLU A 117 -2.66 7.33 8.37
C GLU A 117 -2.98 6.59 9.64
N ASP A 118 -2.39 6.97 10.77
CA ASP A 118 -2.70 6.33 12.05
C ASP A 118 -4.16 6.60 12.41
N VAL A 119 -4.64 7.82 12.16
CA VAL A 119 -6.07 8.17 12.30
C VAL A 119 -6.92 7.31 11.37
N VAL A 120 -6.61 7.26 10.08
CA VAL A 120 -7.38 6.48 9.09
C VAL A 120 -7.41 4.99 9.46
N SER A 121 -6.27 4.45 9.89
CA SER A 121 -6.13 3.05 10.27
C SER A 121 -6.91 2.74 11.55
N CYS A 122 -6.89 3.65 12.52
CA CYS A 122 -7.68 3.56 13.74
C CYS A 122 -9.19 3.61 13.43
N VAL A 123 -9.66 4.52 12.57
CA VAL A 123 -11.08 4.60 12.16
C VAL A 123 -11.56 3.28 11.58
N VAL A 124 -10.77 2.70 10.68
CA VAL A 124 -11.13 1.43 10.03
C VAL A 124 -11.04 0.27 11.00
N ALA A 125 -10.05 0.27 11.90
CA ALA A 125 -9.94 -0.75 12.96
C ALA A 125 -11.17 -0.71 13.88
N LEU A 126 -11.58 0.47 14.35
CA LEU A 126 -12.78 0.68 15.16
C LEU A 126 -14.05 0.20 14.47
N HIS A 127 -14.24 0.59 13.21
CA HIS A 127 -15.38 0.15 12.42
C HIS A 127 -15.42 -1.37 12.29
N LYS A 128 -14.26 -2.02 12.11
CA LYS A 128 -14.17 -3.49 11.98
C LYS A 128 -14.35 -4.22 13.32
N SER A 129 -13.84 -3.68 14.43
CA SER A 129 -13.88 -4.34 15.75
C SER A 129 -15.21 -4.13 16.47
N GLU A 130 -15.75 -2.91 16.46
CA GLU A 130 -16.94 -2.52 17.22
C GLU A 130 -18.22 -2.53 16.38
N GLY A 131 -18.11 -2.60 15.05
CA GLY A 131 -19.25 -2.61 14.13
C GLY A 131 -20.04 -1.30 14.07
N ILE A 132 -19.50 -0.20 14.61
CA ILE A 132 -20.12 1.12 14.57
C ILE A 132 -19.94 1.74 13.17
N SER A 133 -20.83 2.67 12.80
CA SER A 133 -20.77 3.36 11.51
C SER A 133 -19.43 4.08 11.28
N LEU A 134 -19.05 4.24 10.01
CA LEU A 134 -17.78 4.88 9.66
C LEU A 134 -17.73 6.35 10.12
N SER A 135 -18.87 7.03 10.13
CA SER A 135 -18.99 8.43 10.60
C SER A 135 -18.74 8.54 12.11
N THR A 136 -19.36 7.67 12.90
CA THR A 136 -19.20 7.68 14.36
C THR A 136 -17.77 7.31 14.77
N ALA A 137 -17.18 6.29 14.14
CA ALA A 137 -15.77 5.96 14.36
C ALA A 137 -14.82 7.11 13.96
N TYR A 138 -15.17 7.84 12.91
CA TYR A 138 -14.44 9.02 12.47
C TYR A 138 -14.48 10.16 13.50
N HIS A 139 -15.66 10.49 14.05
CA HIS A 139 -15.76 11.52 15.08
C HIS A 139 -15.06 11.12 16.40
N HIS A 140 -15.14 9.84 16.78
CA HIS A 140 -14.44 9.33 17.96
C HIS A 140 -12.91 9.47 17.83
N THR A 141 -12.36 9.08 16.68
CA THR A 141 -10.92 9.20 16.43
C THR A 141 -10.46 10.65 16.29
N LEU A 142 -11.27 11.54 15.71
CA LEU A 142 -10.93 12.96 15.62
C LEU A 142 -10.84 13.63 17.00
N SER A 143 -11.73 13.30 17.93
CA SER A 143 -11.67 13.88 19.28
C SER A 143 -10.35 13.52 19.98
N THR A 144 -9.91 12.26 19.86
CA THR A 144 -8.62 11.81 20.39
C THR A 144 -7.44 12.42 19.65
N PHE A 145 -7.53 12.59 18.32
CA PHE A 145 -6.52 13.24 17.50
C PHE A 145 -6.30 14.71 17.90
N TYR A 146 -7.38 15.47 18.09
CA TYR A 146 -7.29 16.87 18.53
C TYR A 146 -6.69 16.99 19.92
N ALA A 147 -7.06 16.11 20.85
CA ALA A 147 -6.48 16.10 22.18
C ALA A 147 -4.96 15.87 22.13
N LEU A 148 -4.49 14.93 21.30
CA LEU A 148 -3.06 14.65 21.12
C LEU A 148 -2.32 15.81 20.46
N ARG A 149 -2.93 16.45 19.45
CA ARG A 149 -2.38 17.64 18.78
C ARG A 149 -2.21 18.81 19.74
N ALA A 150 -3.25 19.12 20.53
CA ALA A 150 -3.20 20.17 21.54
C ALA A 150 -2.12 19.88 22.60
N ALA A 151 -2.09 18.65 23.12
CA ALA A 151 -1.08 18.23 24.09
C ALA A 151 0.35 18.40 23.55
N HIS A 152 0.60 17.98 22.30
CA HIS A 152 1.90 18.13 21.66
C HIS A 152 2.29 19.60 21.46
N GLU A 153 1.35 20.46 21.08
CA GLU A 153 1.61 21.91 20.96
C GLU A 153 1.97 22.53 22.31
N HIS A 154 1.19 22.24 23.34
CA HIS A 154 1.47 22.72 24.70
C HIS A 154 2.83 22.26 25.20
N ALA A 155 3.16 20.98 24.99
CA ALA A 155 4.47 20.43 25.35
C ALA A 155 5.61 21.16 24.62
N ARG A 156 5.46 21.45 23.33
CA ARG A 156 6.46 22.20 22.56
C ARG A 156 6.65 23.62 23.08
N ARG A 157 5.55 24.33 23.35
CA ARG A 157 5.59 25.71 23.87
C ARG A 157 6.24 25.76 25.25
N ALA A 158 5.86 24.84 26.14
CA ALA A 158 6.45 24.71 27.47
C ALA A 158 7.95 24.43 27.40
N ALA A 159 8.38 23.48 26.57
CA ALA A 159 9.79 23.14 26.42
C ALA A 159 10.65 24.33 25.94
N VAL A 160 10.14 25.14 25.00
CA VAL A 160 10.83 26.36 24.54
C VAL A 160 10.91 27.40 25.66
N ALA A 161 9.80 27.62 26.38
CA ALA A 161 9.76 28.58 27.48
C ALA A 161 10.72 28.20 28.62
N GLU A 162 10.76 26.91 28.97
CA GLU A 162 11.72 26.35 29.92
C GLU A 162 13.16 26.56 29.45
N ALA A 163 13.47 26.19 28.20
CA ALA A 163 14.83 26.35 27.66
C ALA A 163 15.30 27.82 27.69
N VAL A 164 14.43 28.77 27.31
CA VAL A 164 14.73 30.21 27.40
C VAL A 164 14.93 30.64 28.86
N ALA A 165 14.12 30.15 29.80
CA ALA A 165 14.28 30.44 31.22
C ALA A 165 15.61 29.92 31.78
N PHE A 166 16.13 28.81 31.26
CA PHE A 166 17.47 28.28 31.58
C PHE A 166 18.61 28.92 30.77
N GLY A 167 18.33 29.95 29.96
CA GLY A 167 19.33 30.74 29.24
C GLY A 167 19.67 30.25 27.83
N ALA A 168 18.88 29.35 27.25
CA ALA A 168 19.04 28.94 25.85
C ALA A 168 18.68 30.08 24.88
N THR A 169 19.40 30.16 23.75
CA THR A 169 19.15 31.08 22.64
C THR A 169 19.04 30.27 21.34
N PHE A 170 18.11 30.65 20.45
CA PHE A 170 17.73 29.90 19.24
C PHE A 170 17.71 30.79 18.01
#